data_AF-A0A6G3ZJ68-F1
#
_entry.id   AF-A0A6G3ZJ68-F1
#
_cell.length_a   1.000
_cell.length_b   1.000
_cell.length_c   1.000
_cell.angle_alpha   90.00
_cell.angle_beta   90.00
_cell.angle_gamma   90.00
#
_symmetry.space_group_name_H-M   'P 1'
#
loop_
_entity.id
_entity.type
_entity.pdbx_description
1 polymer ?
#
loop_
_entity_poly.entity_id
_entity_poly.type
_entity_poly.pdbx_seq_one_letter_code
_entity_poly.pdbx_strand_id
1 'polypeptide(L)'
;MDEKDGVGVFLDDVAYTFGDVSALGLPVLSVLLMADASEWFGLKAFGLVAWLTMVGGAALIRGGWVSPLATDALGWVAMTPWLVALRLVYYNATLALAAYGGRALAGRWSPLAAAGFALVVGALSAALFPRAGDSFYGVVGERQADQ
;
A
#
# COMPACT_ATOMS: atom_id res chain seq x y z
N MET A 1 -31.51 -0.63 16.85
CA MET A 1 -30.60 0.14 15.99
C MET A 1 -29.76 -0.92 15.29
N ASP A 2 -29.86 -1.02 13.98
CA ASP A 2 -29.06 -1.97 13.21
C ASP A 2 -27.61 -1.51 13.29
N GLU A 3 -26.83 -2.28 14.05
CA GLU A 3 -25.38 -2.17 14.05
C GLU A 3 -24.91 -2.49 12.63
N LYS A 4 -24.09 -1.62 12.04
CA LYS A 4 -23.62 -1.74 10.65
C LYS A 4 -23.03 -3.13 10.46
N ASP A 5 -23.66 -3.95 9.61
CA ASP A 5 -23.20 -5.30 9.29
C ASP A 5 -21.71 -5.27 8.92
N GLY A 6 -20.94 -6.31 9.26
CA GLY A 6 -19.48 -6.32 9.14
C GLY A 6 -18.99 -6.01 7.71
N VAL A 7 -19.81 -6.34 6.71
CA VAL A 7 -19.60 -5.98 5.30
C VAL A 7 -19.68 -4.47 5.07
N GLY A 8 -20.60 -3.77 5.73
CA GLY A 8 -20.72 -2.33 5.68
C GLY A 8 -19.47 -1.64 6.22
N VAL A 9 -18.91 -2.13 7.34
CA VAL A 9 -17.66 -1.59 7.92
C VAL A 9 -16.49 -1.82 6.96
N PHE A 10 -16.40 -3.01 6.36
CA PHE A 10 -15.38 -3.31 5.36
C PHE A 10 -15.44 -2.36 4.16
N LEU A 11 -16.64 -2.07 3.64
CA LEU A 11 -16.79 -1.14 2.51
C LEU A 11 -16.36 0.29 2.86
N ASP A 12 -16.61 0.75 4.09
CA ASP A 12 -16.08 2.03 4.60
C ASP A 12 -14.55 2.02 4.63
N ASP A 13 -13.96 0.92 5.12
CA ASP A 13 -12.50 0.79 5.19
C ASP A 13 -11.86 0.71 3.80
N VAL A 14 -12.53 0.10 2.82
CA VAL A 14 -12.10 0.13 1.41
C VAL A 14 -12.13 1.56 0.88
N ALA A 15 -13.19 2.32 1.12
CA ALA A 15 -13.27 3.71 0.66
C ALA A 15 -12.18 4.58 1.32
N TYR A 16 -11.95 4.41 2.62
CA TYR A 16 -10.91 5.11 3.35
C TYR A 16 -9.51 4.79 2.83
N THR A 17 -9.17 3.51 2.71
CA THR A 17 -7.85 3.05 2.26
C THR A 17 -7.61 3.34 0.79
N PHE A 18 -8.65 3.31 -0.04
CA PHE A 18 -8.59 3.80 -1.40
C PHE A 18 -8.18 5.27 -1.43
N GLY A 19 -8.82 6.12 -0.63
CA GLY A 19 -8.46 7.54 -0.51
C GLY A 19 -7.02 7.74 -0.07
N ASP A 20 -6.61 7.08 1.01
CA ASP A 20 -5.26 7.21 1.59
C ASP A 20 -4.15 6.75 0.61
N VAL A 21 -4.26 5.52 0.10
CA VAL A 21 -3.25 4.93 -0.79
C VAL A 21 -3.22 5.66 -2.12
N SER A 22 -4.38 6.03 -2.67
CA SER A 22 -4.42 6.71 -3.97
C SER A 22 -3.90 8.13 -3.87
N ALA A 23 -4.36 8.93 -2.90
CA ALA A 23 -3.94 10.32 -2.76
C ALA A 23 -2.43 10.45 -2.52
N LEU A 24 -1.87 9.60 -1.67
CA LEU A 24 -0.44 9.60 -1.38
C LEU A 24 0.38 8.85 -2.46
N GLY A 25 -0.21 7.88 -3.16
CA GLY A 25 0.42 7.19 -4.30
C GLY A 25 0.38 7.97 -5.63
N LEU A 26 -0.36 9.09 -5.67
CA LEU A 26 -0.59 9.89 -6.89
C LEU A 26 0.68 10.20 -7.70
N PRO A 27 1.82 10.59 -7.10
CA PRO A 27 3.01 10.91 -7.88
C PRO A 27 3.46 9.76 -8.80
N VAL A 28 3.64 8.55 -8.25
CA VAL A 28 4.03 7.38 -9.04
C VAL A 28 2.90 6.91 -9.94
N LEU A 29 1.65 6.90 -9.48
CA LEU A 29 0.51 6.54 -10.34
C LEU A 29 0.41 7.45 -11.57
N SER A 30 0.71 8.74 -11.43
CA SER A 30 0.75 9.71 -12.53
C SER A 30 1.89 9.41 -13.51
N VAL A 31 3.08 9.12 -13.00
CA VAL A 31 4.24 8.71 -13.84
C VAL A 31 3.93 7.44 -14.61
N LEU A 32 3.34 6.43 -13.96
CA LEU A 32 2.95 5.18 -14.62
C LEU A 32 1.87 5.40 -15.67
N LEU A 33 0.91 6.29 -15.40
CA LEU A 33 -0.15 6.65 -16.35
C LEU A 33 0.42 7.34 -17.61
N MET A 34 1.39 8.23 -17.44
CA MET A 34 2.06 8.96 -18.52
C MET A 34 3.06 8.12 -19.31
N ALA A 35 3.38 6.90 -18.88
CA ALA A 35 4.25 6.01 -19.64
C ALA A 35 3.59 5.60 -20.97
N ASP A 36 4.32 5.78 -22.08
CA ASP A 36 3.84 5.58 -23.46
C ASP A 36 3.44 4.12 -23.78
N ALA A 37 4.00 3.15 -23.07
CA ALA A 37 3.76 1.73 -23.34
C ALA A 37 2.48 1.22 -22.66
N SER A 38 1.36 1.18 -23.42
CA SER A 38 0.15 0.45 -23.04
C SER A 38 0.22 -1.01 -23.52
N GLU A 39 1.17 -1.76 -22.98
CA GLU A 39 1.25 -3.21 -23.18
C GLU A 39 0.24 -3.90 -22.24
N TRP A 40 -0.42 -4.97 -22.72
CA TRP A 40 -1.35 -5.79 -21.91
C TRP A 40 -0.73 -6.27 -20.59
N PHE A 41 0.59 -6.47 -20.56
CA PHE A 41 1.38 -6.83 -19.39
C PHE A 41 2.54 -5.85 -19.18
N GLY A 42 2.21 -4.56 -19.14
CA GLY A 42 3.16 -3.46 -18.96
C GLY A 42 3.18 -2.85 -17.55
N LEU A 43 3.87 -1.71 -17.42
CA LEU A 43 4.01 -0.95 -16.17
C LEU A 43 2.66 -0.66 -15.50
N LYS A 44 1.67 -0.27 -16.29
CA LYS A 44 0.33 0.11 -15.82
C LYS A 44 -0.39 -1.07 -15.17
N ALA A 45 -0.32 -2.26 -15.80
CA ALA A 45 -0.97 -3.47 -15.29
C ALA A 45 -0.38 -3.90 -13.94
N PHE A 46 0.96 -3.94 -13.82
CA PHE A 46 1.61 -4.34 -12.57
C PHE A 46 1.43 -3.30 -11.46
N GLY A 47 1.47 -2.00 -11.80
CA GLY A 47 1.13 -0.93 -10.87
C GLY A 47 -0.31 -1.03 -10.35
N LEU A 48 -1.28 -1.33 -11.24
CA LEU A 48 -2.68 -1.52 -10.89
C LEU A 48 -2.88 -2.71 -9.93
N VAL A 49 -2.24 -3.85 -10.21
CA VAL A 49 -2.31 -5.04 -9.34
C VAL A 49 -1.80 -4.72 -7.94
N ALA A 50 -0.63 -4.09 -7.84
CA ALA A 50 -0.05 -3.71 -6.55
C ALA A 50 -0.93 -2.71 -5.81
N TRP A 51 -1.43 -1.68 -6.50
CA TRP A 51 -2.31 -0.66 -5.92
C TRP A 51 -3.61 -1.26 -5.38
N LEU A 52 -4.32 -2.08 -6.15
CA LEU A 52 -5.53 -2.76 -5.70
C LEU A 52 -5.25 -3.70 -4.52
N THR A 53 -4.12 -4.40 -4.55
CA THR A 53 -3.72 -5.29 -3.46
C THR A 53 -3.41 -4.50 -2.19
N MET A 54 -2.77 -3.33 -2.31
CA MET A 54 -2.52 -2.45 -1.16
C MET A 54 -3.81 -1.92 -0.55
N VAL A 55 -4.76 -1.45 -1.37
CA VAL A 55 -6.07 -0.97 -0.90
C VAL A 55 -6.83 -2.09 -0.20
N GLY A 56 -6.98 -3.25 -0.86
CA GLY A 56 -7.70 -4.39 -0.28
C GLY A 56 -7.02 -4.92 0.98
N GLY A 57 -5.69 -5.08 0.96
CA GLY A 57 -4.91 -5.54 2.11
C GLY A 57 -4.99 -4.60 3.30
N ALA A 58 -4.88 -3.29 3.07
CA ALA A 58 -5.04 -2.28 4.10
C ALA A 58 -6.45 -2.28 4.70
N ALA A 59 -7.49 -2.41 3.86
CA ALA A 59 -8.88 -2.47 4.32
C ALA A 59 -9.14 -3.72 5.18
N LEU A 60 -8.61 -4.88 4.78
CA LEU A 60 -8.70 -6.12 5.55
C LEU A 60 -8.01 -5.99 6.92
N ILE A 61 -6.84 -5.37 6.97
CA ILE A 61 -6.11 -5.15 8.22
C ILE A 61 -6.84 -4.15 9.12
N ARG A 62 -7.35 -3.06 8.54
CA ARG A 62 -8.07 -2.02 9.27
C ARG A 62 -9.39 -2.51 9.85
N GLY A 63 -10.13 -3.33 9.10
CA GLY A 63 -11.37 -3.95 9.56
C GLY A 63 -11.17 -5.10 10.55
N GLY A 64 -9.93 -5.45 10.90
CA GLY A 64 -9.60 -6.53 11.83
C GLY A 64 -9.77 -7.95 11.25
N TRP A 65 -9.95 -8.09 9.94
CA TRP A 65 -10.09 -9.39 9.27
C TRP A 65 -8.75 -10.10 9.10
N VAL A 66 -7.66 -9.34 9.01
CA VAL A 66 -6.29 -9.84 8.87
C VAL A 66 -5.39 -9.14 9.89
N SER A 67 -4.61 -9.91 10.64
CA SER A 67 -3.62 -9.34 11.56
C SER A 67 -2.42 -8.76 10.79
N PRO A 68 -1.92 -7.57 11.17
CA PRO A 68 -0.72 -7.02 10.58
C PRO A 68 0.51 -7.89 10.90
N LEU A 69 1.54 -7.82 10.05
CA LEU A 69 2.75 -8.61 10.24
C LEU A 69 3.68 -7.93 11.23
N ALA A 70 4.14 -8.71 12.22
CA ALA A 70 5.18 -8.36 13.18
C ALA A 70 4.86 -7.17 14.12
N THR A 71 3.60 -6.77 14.26
CA THR A 71 3.13 -5.82 15.29
C THR A 71 1.67 -6.09 15.64
N ASP A 72 1.27 -5.75 16.87
CA ASP A 72 -0.13 -5.74 17.31
C ASP A 72 -0.81 -4.39 17.07
N ALA A 73 -0.06 -3.37 16.64
CA ALA A 73 -0.59 -2.03 16.40
C ALA A 73 -1.35 -1.96 15.07
N LEU A 74 -2.54 -1.36 15.11
CA LEU A 74 -3.28 -0.97 13.92
C LEU A 74 -2.71 0.34 13.36
N GLY A 75 -1.47 0.31 12.87
CA GLY A 75 -0.72 1.49 12.38
C GLY A 75 -1.39 2.28 11.24
N TRP A 76 -2.48 1.76 10.67
CA TRP A 76 -3.31 2.43 9.67
C TRP A 76 -4.20 3.54 10.23
N VAL A 77 -4.41 3.63 11.55
CA VAL A 77 -5.34 4.57 12.17
C VAL A 77 -4.68 5.90 12.58
N ALA A 78 -3.37 5.91 12.83
CA ALA A 78 -2.67 7.12 13.27
C ALA A 78 -2.34 8.05 12.09
N MET A 79 -2.72 9.33 12.20
CA MET A 79 -2.45 10.39 11.23
C MET A 79 -1.67 11.52 11.92
N THR A 80 -0.35 11.44 11.94
CA THR A 80 0.49 12.63 12.21
C THR A 80 1.15 13.09 10.92
N PRO A 81 1.58 14.37 10.82
CA PRO A 81 2.25 14.88 9.63
C PRO A 81 3.45 14.04 9.20
N TRP A 82 4.18 13.49 10.17
CA TRP A 82 5.36 12.69 9.89
C TRP A 82 5.02 11.31 9.33
N LEU A 83 3.96 10.65 9.84
CA LEU A 83 3.45 9.44 9.20
C LEU A 83 2.92 9.67 7.80
N VAL A 84 2.30 10.82 7.53
CA VAL A 84 1.85 11.15 6.17
C VAL A 84 3.07 11.23 5.24
N ALA A 85 4.17 11.84 5.68
CA ALA A 85 5.42 11.87 4.91
C ALA A 85 6.00 10.46 4.69
N LEU A 86 5.96 9.59 5.72
CA LEU A 86 6.37 8.19 5.58
C LEU A 86 5.50 7.45 4.56
N ARG A 87 4.18 7.57 4.65
CA ARG A 87 3.21 6.95 3.73
C ARG A 87 3.46 7.40 2.30
N LEU A 88 3.69 8.70 2.09
CA LEU A 88 4.03 9.25 0.79
C LEU A 88 5.24 8.53 0.20
N VAL A 89 6.36 8.46 0.91
CA VAL A 89 7.57 7.79 0.40
C VAL A 89 7.34 6.29 0.22
N TYR A 90 6.73 5.64 1.22
CA TYR A 90 6.54 4.20 1.25
C TYR A 90 5.61 3.70 0.13
N TYR A 91 4.45 4.32 -0.07
CA TYR A 91 3.51 3.90 -1.12
C TYR A 91 4.10 4.11 -2.52
N ASN A 92 4.74 5.24 -2.76
CA ASN A 92 5.38 5.51 -4.05
C ASN A 92 6.52 4.52 -4.33
N ALA A 93 7.36 4.22 -3.34
CA ALA A 93 8.43 3.23 -3.47
C ALA A 93 7.88 1.83 -3.77
N THR A 94 6.85 1.38 -3.05
CA THR A 94 6.19 0.09 -3.28
C THR A 94 5.60 0.00 -4.69
N LEU A 95 4.84 1.02 -5.12
CA LEU A 95 4.20 1.03 -6.43
C LEU A 95 5.23 1.05 -7.56
N ALA A 96 6.31 1.83 -7.41
CA ALA A 96 7.40 1.85 -8.36
C ALA A 96 8.11 0.49 -8.42
N LEU A 97 8.43 -0.10 -7.26
CA LEU A 97 9.05 -1.43 -7.19
C LEU A 97 8.19 -2.49 -7.88
N ALA A 98 6.88 -2.52 -7.60
CA ALA A 98 5.97 -3.48 -8.21
C ALA A 98 5.87 -3.29 -9.73
N ALA A 99 5.74 -2.04 -10.20
CA ALA A 99 5.59 -1.75 -11.62
C ALA A 99 6.87 -2.05 -12.42
N TYR A 100 8.00 -1.46 -12.01
CA TYR A 100 9.27 -1.63 -12.72
C TYR A 100 9.86 -3.03 -12.51
N GLY A 101 9.76 -3.59 -11.30
CA GLY A 101 10.16 -4.97 -11.00
C GLY A 101 9.30 -5.98 -11.76
N GLY A 102 7.99 -5.77 -11.82
CA GLY A 102 7.07 -6.57 -12.64
C GLY A 102 7.45 -6.53 -14.12
N ARG A 103 7.70 -5.35 -14.69
CA ARG A 103 8.16 -5.23 -16.09
C ARG A 103 9.47 -5.96 -16.34
N ALA A 104 10.45 -5.79 -15.44
CA ALA A 104 11.74 -6.47 -15.56
C ALA A 104 11.59 -8.00 -15.48
N LEU A 105 10.69 -8.50 -14.63
CA LEU A 105 10.42 -9.92 -14.49
C LEU A 105 9.64 -10.49 -15.68
N ALA A 106 8.68 -9.74 -16.22
CA ALA A 106 7.91 -10.13 -17.40
C ALA A 106 8.81 -10.33 -18.62
N GLY A 107 9.82 -9.47 -18.79
CA GLY A 107 10.79 -9.56 -19.88
C GLY A 107 11.78 -10.74 -19.77
N ARG A 108 11.86 -11.40 -18.61
CA ARG A 108 12.79 -12.52 -18.39
C ARG A 108 12.10 -13.86 -18.17
N TRP A 109 10.90 -13.86 -17.59
CA TRP A 109 10.23 -15.06 -17.11
C TRP A 109 8.87 -15.21 -17.78
N SER A 110 7.81 -14.70 -17.17
CA SER A 110 6.47 -14.70 -17.74
C SER A 110 5.64 -13.54 -17.20
N PRO A 111 4.61 -13.10 -17.94
CA PRO A 111 3.67 -12.09 -17.45
C PRO A 111 2.94 -12.50 -16.17
N LEU A 112 2.65 -13.80 -16.01
CA LEU A 112 1.97 -14.32 -14.82
C LEU A 112 2.88 -14.23 -13.59
N ALA A 113 4.16 -14.58 -13.71
CA ALA A 113 5.14 -14.42 -12.64
C ALA A 113 5.30 -12.94 -12.24
N ALA A 114 5.29 -12.03 -13.21
CA ALA A 114 5.33 -10.59 -12.97
C ALA A 114 4.08 -10.05 -12.24
N ALA A 115 2.89 -10.52 -12.62
CA ALA A 115 1.65 -10.19 -11.90
C ALA A 115 1.67 -10.73 -10.46
N GLY A 116 2.14 -11.96 -10.27
CA GLY A 116 2.34 -12.56 -8.94
C GLY A 116 3.34 -11.77 -8.09
N PHE A 117 4.44 -11.31 -8.68
CA PHE A 117 5.40 -10.43 -8.01
C PHE A 117 4.75 -9.13 -7.55
N ALA A 118 4.00 -8.44 -8.42
CA ALA A 118 3.32 -7.20 -8.06
C ALA A 118 2.29 -7.40 -6.93
N LEU A 119 1.54 -8.51 -6.97
CA LEU A 119 0.60 -8.90 -5.92
C LEU A 119 1.33 -9.14 -4.58
N VAL A 120 2.42 -9.91 -4.58
CA VAL A 120 3.21 -10.18 -3.38
C VAL A 120 3.80 -8.89 -2.80
N VAL A 121 4.35 -8.01 -3.65
CA VAL A 121 4.88 -6.71 -3.20
C VAL A 121 3.79 -5.85 -2.58
N GLY A 122 2.61 -5.76 -3.21
CA GLY A 122 1.47 -5.02 -2.66
C GLY A 122 0.97 -5.59 -1.33
N ALA A 123 0.83 -6.92 -1.24
CA ALA A 123 0.36 -7.60 -0.03
C ALA A 123 1.35 -7.45 1.13
N LEU A 124 2.64 -7.69 0.89
CA LEU A 124 3.70 -7.51 1.90
C LEU A 124 3.77 -6.05 2.35
N SER A 125 3.66 -5.10 1.42
CA SER A 125 3.64 -3.68 1.74
C SER A 125 2.49 -3.32 2.68
N ALA A 126 1.27 -3.79 2.39
CA ALA A 126 0.10 -3.54 3.23
C ALA A 126 0.26 -4.16 4.63
N ALA A 127 0.78 -5.38 4.69
CA ALA A 127 0.95 -6.14 5.92
C ALA A 127 2.09 -5.61 6.82
N LEU A 128 3.17 -5.10 6.24
CA LEU A 128 4.34 -4.58 6.97
C LEU A 128 4.24 -3.09 7.32
N PHE A 129 3.36 -2.33 6.66
CA PHE A 129 3.24 -0.89 6.91
C PHE A 129 3.01 -0.53 8.39
N PRO A 130 2.14 -1.23 9.15
CA PRO A 130 1.95 -0.96 10.57
C PRO A 130 3.26 -1.04 11.37
N ARG A 131 4.08 -2.05 11.10
CA ARG A 131 5.39 -2.21 11.74
C ARG A 131 6.36 -1.09 11.37
N ALA A 132 6.34 -0.65 10.10
CA ALA A 132 7.13 0.49 9.65
C ALA A 132 6.70 1.78 10.37
N GLY A 133 5.39 2.00 10.52
CA GLY A 133 4.84 3.14 11.25
C GLY A 133 5.26 3.17 12.72
N ASP A 134 5.14 2.04 13.43
CA ASP A 134 5.55 1.94 14.83
C ASP A 134 7.04 2.23 15.02
N SER A 135 7.89 1.65 14.17
CA SER A 135 9.34 1.86 14.23
C SER A 135 9.70 3.32 14.03
N PHE A 136 9.05 3.96 13.06
CA PHE A 136 9.33 5.33 12.69
C PHE A 136 8.87 6.33 13.76
N TYR A 137 7.71 6.08 14.37
CA TYR A 137 7.26 6.86 15.51
C TYR A 137 8.16 6.71 16.72
N GLY A 138 8.64 5.50 17.03
CA GLY A 138 9.60 5.31 18.12
C GLY A 138 10.80 6.23 17.97
N VAL A 139 11.41 6.25 16.78
CA VAL A 139 12.60 7.08 16.49
C VAL A 139 12.30 8.59 16.55
N VAL A 140 11.12 9.02 16.15
CA VAL A 140 10.81 10.46 15.99
C VAL A 140 10.22 11.05 17.26
N GLY A 141 9.41 10.26 17.98
CA GLY A 141 8.91 10.61 19.30
C GLY A 141 10.05 10.79 20.30
N GLU A 142 11.08 9.93 20.25
CA GLU A 142 12.31 10.08 21.03
C GLU A 142 12.99 11.44 20.75
N ARG A 143 13.13 11.83 19.48
CA ARG A 143 13.77 13.11 19.12
C ARG A 143 12.98 14.36 19.53
N GLN A 144 11.66 14.26 19.71
CA GLN A 144 10.84 15.38 20.17
C GLN A 144 10.85 15.54 21.70
N ALA A 145 11.18 14.49 22.45
CA ALA A 145 11.30 14.55 23.91
C ALA A 145 12.64 15.17 24.38
N ASP A 146 13.65 15.15 23.51
CA ASP A 146 14.98 15.73 23.77
C ASP A 146 15.11 17.22 23.38
N GLN A 147 14.06 17.85 22.84
CA GLN A 147 13.99 19.27 22.48
C GLN A 147 13.15 20.08 23.47
#